data_AF-S9UFN6-F1
#
_entry.id   AF-S9UFN6-F1
#
_cell.length_a   1.000
_cell.length_b   1.000
_cell.length_c   1.000
_cell.angle_alpha   90.00
_cell.angle_beta   90.00
_cell.angle_gamma   90.00
#
_symmetry.space_group_name_H-M   'P 1'
#
loop_
_entity.id
_entity.type
_entity.pdbx_description
1 polymer ?
#
loop_
_entity_poly.entity_id
_entity_poly.type
_entity_poly.pdbx_seq_one_letter_code
_entity_poly.pdbx_strand_id
1 'polypeptide(L)'
;MWKQNELWRNVHEAQFEHLRRVYKRQWLESFRVNADEYIYKYNITKAAQLAQWEHEMHAQEKKRRENQQMAQGRQALKKKHLDLLREFHERQFFYWYERASERLQYMNHINYIPQSEIQDHLERELNKYVVGSKAPYPLNFAGQMPMLEDGDGNIAQVPETLMTNHATENQDSAATMYQPPQGTALAEERLLEIMASAQEEELNMVDGAVLAQSLADINEDADSRDKDAKVTLSMEQTEEEREVGRRAYIDRGKTGSRALRRPRFDADGQARPVQDDATPMRRRKSKLDKAHALQQQQDAMAQKVTTQALGGASDTTKIGEVPQSTGRLLDKAAVPSADVLLQNPALAAGSKVGARVHVQDMVDKKYNRGKYKKAVTTRRTCDR
;
A
#
# COMPACT_ATOMS: atom_id res chain seq x y z
N MET A 1 103.25 48.36 -40.58
CA MET A 1 103.04 47.48 -39.40
C MET A 1 101.69 46.76 -39.47
N TRP A 2 100.55 47.46 -39.59
CA TRP A 2 99.19 46.85 -39.64
C TRP A 2 99.03 45.73 -40.69
N LYS A 3 99.46 45.95 -41.94
CA LYS A 3 99.26 44.98 -43.03
C LYS A 3 99.99 43.65 -42.81
N GLN A 4 101.15 43.67 -42.16
CA GLN A 4 101.89 42.45 -41.83
C GLN A 4 101.18 41.65 -40.72
N ASN A 5 100.62 42.32 -39.71
CA ASN A 5 99.81 41.66 -38.68
C ASN A 5 98.51 41.08 -39.26
N GLU A 6 97.90 41.76 -40.22
CA GLU A 6 96.70 41.25 -40.92
C GLU A 6 97.02 40.02 -41.78
N LEU A 7 98.17 39.99 -42.48
CA LEU A 7 98.60 38.80 -43.22
C LEU A 7 98.85 37.62 -42.28
N TRP A 8 99.48 37.84 -41.12
CA TRP A 8 99.65 36.80 -40.11
C TRP A 8 98.31 36.28 -39.57
N ARG A 9 97.34 37.17 -39.29
CA ARG A 9 95.98 36.80 -38.87
C ARG A 9 95.23 36.02 -39.95
N ASN A 10 95.35 36.43 -41.21
CA ASN A 10 94.67 35.79 -42.34
C ASN A 10 95.13 34.34 -42.55
N VAL A 11 96.38 34.00 -42.24
CA VAL A 11 96.87 32.61 -42.26
C VAL A 11 96.10 31.75 -41.25
N HIS A 12 95.92 32.25 -40.03
CA HIS A 12 95.13 31.56 -39.00
C HIS A 12 93.64 31.50 -39.35
N GLU A 13 93.05 32.58 -39.88
CA GLU A 13 91.64 32.60 -40.30
C GLU A 13 91.37 31.64 -41.46
N ALA A 14 92.28 31.52 -42.43
CA ALA A 14 92.15 30.57 -43.53
C ALA A 14 92.14 29.12 -43.03
N GLN A 15 93.00 28.78 -42.06
CA GLN A 15 92.98 27.47 -41.41
C GLN A 15 91.69 27.25 -40.61
N PHE A 16 91.20 28.27 -39.91
CA PHE A 16 89.97 28.18 -39.12
C PHE A 16 88.73 27.97 -40.01
N GLU A 17 88.62 28.71 -41.11
CA GLU A 17 87.52 28.56 -42.06
C GLU A 17 87.58 27.23 -42.81
N HIS A 18 88.79 26.73 -43.12
CA HIS A 18 88.95 25.38 -43.64
C HIS A 18 88.42 24.32 -42.65
N LEU A 19 88.83 24.39 -41.38
CA LEU A 19 88.33 23.48 -40.35
C LEU A 19 86.81 23.59 -40.14
N ARG A 20 86.26 24.80 -40.21
CA ARG A 20 84.80 25.01 -40.13
C ARG A 20 84.06 24.28 -41.24
N ARG A 21 84.58 24.32 -42.47
CA ARG A 21 84.00 23.60 -43.61
C ARG A 21 84.18 22.09 -43.50
N VAL A 22 85.34 21.64 -43.01
CA VAL A 22 85.60 20.22 -42.74
C VAL A 22 84.62 19.67 -41.69
N TYR A 23 84.47 20.35 -40.55
CA TYR A 23 83.52 19.93 -39.51
C TYR A 23 82.07 19.99 -40.00
N LYS A 24 81.69 21.02 -40.77
CA LYS A 24 80.36 21.08 -41.37
C LYS A 24 80.10 19.88 -42.28
N ARG A 25 81.08 19.49 -43.10
CA ARG A 25 80.95 18.33 -43.99
C ARG A 25 80.92 17.02 -43.20
N GLN A 26 81.80 16.83 -42.21
CA GLN A 26 81.80 15.65 -41.34
C GLN A 26 80.47 15.50 -40.58
N TRP A 27 79.88 16.60 -40.12
CA TRP A 27 78.57 16.58 -39.50
C TRP A 27 77.48 16.18 -40.49
N LEU A 28 77.47 16.73 -41.71
CA LEU A 28 76.49 16.36 -42.74
C LEU A 28 76.63 14.90 -43.20
N GLU A 29 77.87 14.40 -43.32
CA GLU A 29 78.13 13.02 -43.70
C GLU A 29 77.69 12.04 -42.60
N SER A 30 78.02 12.33 -41.33
CA SER A 30 77.56 11.50 -40.20
C SER A 30 76.04 11.58 -40.01
N PHE A 31 75.44 12.76 -40.18
CA PHE A 31 74.00 12.93 -40.16
C PHE A 31 73.32 12.10 -41.25
N ARG A 32 73.82 12.14 -42.49
CA ARG A 32 73.21 11.39 -43.60
C ARG A 32 73.24 9.88 -43.34
N VAL A 33 74.38 9.33 -42.91
CA VAL A 33 74.49 7.89 -42.60
C VAL A 33 73.55 7.50 -41.45
N ASN A 34 73.54 8.28 -40.37
CA ASN A 34 72.68 7.98 -39.21
C ASN A 34 71.19 8.17 -39.52
N ALA A 35 70.83 9.16 -40.34
CA ALA A 35 69.46 9.40 -40.77
C ALA A 35 68.97 8.28 -41.69
N ASP A 36 69.80 7.82 -42.62
CA ASP A 36 69.45 6.69 -43.51
C ASP A 36 69.28 5.39 -42.70
N GLU A 37 70.16 5.12 -41.73
CA GLU A 37 70.00 3.97 -40.83
C GLU A 37 68.72 4.10 -39.98
N TYR A 38 68.45 5.28 -39.44
CA TYR A 38 67.23 5.55 -38.68
C TYR A 38 65.98 5.33 -39.55
N ILE A 39 65.97 5.86 -40.77
CA ILE A 39 64.85 5.67 -41.72
C ILE A 39 64.67 4.19 -42.03
N TYR A 40 65.75 3.44 -42.23
CA TYR A 40 65.68 2.00 -42.46
C TYR A 40 65.03 1.26 -41.28
N LYS A 41 65.50 1.52 -40.05
CA LYS A 41 64.91 0.92 -38.83
C LYS A 41 63.46 1.36 -38.62
N TYR A 42 63.17 2.63 -38.83
CA TYR A 42 61.83 3.18 -38.72
C TYR A 42 60.87 2.56 -39.74
N ASN A 43 61.31 2.36 -40.98
CA ASN A 43 60.51 1.75 -42.03
C ASN A 43 60.17 0.29 -41.74
N ILE A 44 61.10 -0.48 -41.14
CA ILE A 44 60.80 -1.85 -40.67
C ILE A 44 59.71 -1.79 -39.59
N THR A 45 59.87 -0.94 -38.59
CA THR A 45 58.88 -0.79 -37.50
C THR A 45 57.53 -0.35 -38.04
N LYS A 46 57.51 0.62 -38.95
CA LYS A 46 56.29 1.12 -39.60
C LYS A 46 55.62 0.03 -40.42
N ALA A 47 56.37 -0.74 -41.21
CA ALA A 47 55.82 -1.85 -41.99
C ALA A 47 55.21 -2.92 -41.08
N ALA A 48 55.88 -3.28 -39.98
CA ALA A 48 55.34 -4.20 -38.99
C ALA A 48 54.07 -3.66 -38.33
N GLN A 49 54.03 -2.37 -37.99
CA GLN A 49 52.84 -1.72 -37.42
C GLN A 49 51.65 -1.73 -38.39
N LEU A 50 51.90 -1.46 -39.68
CA LEU A 50 50.85 -1.50 -40.71
C LEU A 50 50.29 -2.91 -40.89
N ALA A 51 51.15 -3.93 -40.92
CA ALA A 51 50.73 -5.33 -40.98
C ALA A 51 49.91 -5.73 -39.74
N GLN A 52 50.32 -5.27 -38.55
CA GLN A 52 49.55 -5.49 -37.33
C GLN A 52 48.16 -4.86 -37.41
N TRP A 53 48.04 -3.61 -37.87
CA TRP A 53 46.75 -2.96 -38.04
C TRP A 53 45.85 -3.66 -39.06
N GLU A 54 46.41 -4.21 -40.14
CA GLU A 54 45.66 -5.03 -41.09
C GLU A 54 45.11 -6.30 -40.43
N HIS A 55 45.93 -6.99 -39.62
CA HIS A 55 45.45 -8.15 -38.85
C HIS A 55 44.36 -7.79 -37.84
N GLU A 56 44.49 -6.66 -37.15
CA GLU A 56 43.46 -6.15 -36.23
C GLU A 56 42.15 -5.83 -36.96
N MET A 57 42.24 -5.24 -38.15
CA MET A 57 41.08 -4.96 -39.01
C MET A 57 40.38 -6.25 -39.45
N HIS A 58 41.14 -7.27 -39.88
CA HIS A 58 40.56 -8.57 -40.22
C HIS A 58 39.90 -9.26 -39.01
N ALA A 59 40.51 -9.19 -37.83
CA ALA A 59 39.93 -9.73 -36.61
C ALA A 59 38.62 -8.98 -36.24
N GLN A 60 38.60 -7.66 -36.42
CA GLN A 60 37.41 -6.85 -36.17
C GLN A 60 36.29 -7.15 -37.17
N GLU A 61 36.62 -7.36 -38.44
CA GLU A 61 35.64 -7.72 -39.48
C GLU A 61 35.04 -9.10 -39.22
N LYS A 62 35.84 -10.07 -38.75
CA LYS A 62 35.33 -11.38 -38.31
C LYS A 62 34.32 -11.22 -37.17
N LYS A 63 34.64 -10.44 -36.14
CA LYS A 63 33.70 -10.14 -35.03
C LYS A 63 32.43 -9.45 -35.53
N ARG A 64 32.54 -8.54 -36.50
CA ARG A 64 31.39 -7.84 -37.09
C ARG A 64 30.43 -8.84 -37.76
N ARG A 65 30.96 -9.79 -38.54
CA ARG A 65 30.16 -10.82 -39.21
C ARG A 65 29.49 -11.76 -38.21
N GLU A 66 30.21 -12.23 -37.20
CA GLU A 66 29.65 -13.08 -36.13
C GLU A 66 28.54 -12.35 -35.36
N ASN A 67 28.74 -11.07 -35.02
CA ASN A 67 27.72 -10.25 -34.38
C ASN A 67 26.47 -10.07 -35.25
N GLN A 68 26.65 -9.87 -36.57
CA GLN A 68 25.53 -9.77 -37.50
C GLN A 68 24.75 -11.08 -37.58
N GLN A 69 25.43 -12.23 -37.63
CA GLN A 69 24.78 -13.55 -37.61
C GLN A 69 23.99 -13.76 -36.31
N MET A 70 24.56 -13.40 -35.15
CA MET A 70 23.84 -13.46 -33.88
C MET A 70 22.62 -12.53 -33.84
N ALA A 71 22.73 -11.31 -34.38
CA ALA A 71 21.61 -10.37 -34.45
C ALA A 71 20.48 -10.89 -35.34
N GLN A 72 20.82 -11.45 -36.51
CA GLN A 72 19.84 -12.10 -37.39
C GLN A 72 19.18 -13.31 -36.71
N GLY A 73 19.96 -14.13 -36.00
CA GLY A 73 19.43 -15.25 -35.19
C GLY A 73 18.44 -14.78 -34.12
N ARG A 74 18.74 -13.68 -33.42
CA ARG A 74 17.82 -13.08 -32.43
C ARG A 74 16.55 -12.52 -33.09
N GLN A 75 16.65 -11.91 -34.26
CA GLN A 75 15.47 -11.43 -35.00
C GLN A 75 14.59 -12.59 -35.47
N ALA A 76 15.18 -13.67 -35.97
CA ALA A 76 14.44 -14.87 -36.35
C ALA A 76 13.74 -15.52 -35.14
N LEU A 77 14.42 -15.58 -34.00
CA LEU A 77 13.82 -16.05 -32.75
C LEU A 77 12.66 -15.15 -32.30
N LYS A 78 12.80 -13.83 -32.40
CA LYS A 78 11.71 -12.88 -32.13
C LYS A 78 10.49 -13.17 -33.01
N LYS A 79 10.67 -13.46 -34.30
CA LYS A 79 9.56 -13.82 -35.20
C LYS A 79 8.84 -15.08 -34.73
N LYS A 80 9.58 -16.13 -34.37
CA LYS A 80 8.99 -17.35 -33.79
C LYS A 80 8.20 -17.07 -32.50
N HIS A 81 8.70 -16.19 -31.63
CA HIS A 81 7.96 -15.79 -30.43
C HIS A 81 6.70 -15.00 -30.74
N LEU A 82 6.68 -14.19 -31.80
CA LEU A 82 5.47 -13.52 -32.25
C LEU A 82 4.44 -14.51 -32.78
N ASP A 83 4.86 -15.54 -33.51
CA ASP A 83 3.96 -16.60 -33.98
C ASP A 83 3.36 -17.38 -32.81
N LEU A 84 4.17 -17.73 -31.80
CA LEU A 84 3.70 -18.36 -30.56
C LEU A 84 2.72 -17.47 -29.79
N LEU A 85 2.99 -16.17 -29.72
CA LEU A 85 2.07 -15.21 -29.11
C LEU A 85 0.76 -15.14 -29.89
N ARG A 86 0.80 -15.17 -31.22
CA ARG A 86 -0.42 -15.20 -32.04
C ARG A 86 -1.25 -16.44 -31.73
N GLU A 87 -0.64 -17.62 -31.74
CA GLU A 87 -1.33 -18.87 -31.38
C GLU A 87 -1.89 -18.84 -29.96
N PHE A 88 -1.15 -18.23 -29.02
CA PHE A 88 -1.64 -18.05 -27.65
C PHE A 88 -2.91 -17.18 -27.61
N HIS A 89 -2.92 -16.05 -28.32
CA HIS A 89 -4.10 -15.19 -28.39
C HIS A 89 -5.26 -15.85 -29.14
N GLU A 90 -4.99 -16.67 -30.18
CA GLU A 90 -6.03 -17.46 -30.84
C GLU A 90 -6.68 -18.46 -29.87
N ARG A 91 -5.89 -19.12 -29.01
CA ARG A 91 -6.44 -20.00 -27.96
C ARG A 91 -7.26 -19.24 -26.93
N GLN A 92 -6.80 -18.05 -26.51
CA GLN A 92 -7.58 -17.19 -25.61
C GLN A 92 -8.86 -16.70 -26.28
N PHE A 93 -8.82 -16.42 -27.59
CA PHE A 93 -9.99 -16.06 -28.37
C PHE A 93 -11.01 -17.19 -28.38
N PHE A 94 -10.60 -18.45 -28.54
CA PHE A 94 -11.52 -19.58 -28.42
C PHE A 94 -12.13 -19.67 -27.02
N TYR A 95 -11.34 -19.49 -25.95
CA TYR A 95 -11.91 -19.46 -24.60
C TYR A 95 -12.94 -18.33 -24.42
N TRP A 96 -12.62 -17.14 -24.92
CA TRP A 96 -13.55 -16.02 -24.92
C TRP A 96 -14.80 -16.32 -25.74
N TYR A 97 -14.65 -16.93 -26.91
CA TYR A 97 -15.76 -17.32 -27.78
C TYR A 97 -16.70 -18.32 -27.09
N GLU A 98 -16.16 -19.38 -26.47
CA GLU A 98 -16.95 -20.36 -25.73
C GLU A 98 -17.79 -19.66 -24.64
N ARG A 99 -17.13 -18.81 -23.83
CA ARG A 99 -17.81 -18.09 -22.74
C ARG A 99 -18.79 -17.02 -23.24
N ALA A 100 -18.44 -16.30 -24.29
CA ALA A 100 -19.29 -15.28 -24.89
C ALA A 100 -20.52 -15.92 -25.53
N SER A 101 -20.34 -17.04 -26.22
CA SER A 101 -21.44 -17.80 -26.81
C SER A 101 -22.42 -18.29 -25.74
N GLU A 102 -21.93 -18.83 -24.62
CA GLU A 102 -22.76 -19.22 -23.46
C GLU A 102 -23.57 -18.02 -22.94
N ARG A 103 -22.95 -16.84 -22.83
CA ARG A 103 -23.64 -15.61 -22.39
C ARG A 103 -24.68 -15.12 -23.40
N LEU A 104 -24.40 -15.26 -24.70
CA LEU A 104 -25.37 -14.95 -25.75
C LEU A 104 -26.54 -15.92 -25.76
N GLN A 105 -26.35 -17.20 -25.37
CA GLN A 105 -27.48 -18.12 -25.20
C GLN A 105 -28.45 -17.60 -24.12
N TYR A 106 -27.95 -17.11 -22.98
CA TYR A 106 -28.83 -16.50 -21.97
C TYR A 106 -29.49 -15.22 -22.47
N MET A 107 -28.77 -14.40 -23.22
CA MET A 107 -29.31 -13.17 -23.80
C MET A 107 -30.47 -13.45 -24.78
N ASN A 108 -30.44 -14.59 -25.46
CA ASN A 108 -31.51 -15.02 -26.36
C ASN A 108 -32.84 -15.31 -25.63
N HIS A 109 -32.81 -15.57 -24.32
CA HIS A 109 -34.02 -15.78 -23.51
C HIS A 109 -34.65 -14.46 -23.02
N ILE A 110 -34.02 -13.31 -23.25
CA ILE A 110 -34.60 -12.02 -22.92
C ILE A 110 -35.73 -11.74 -23.92
N ASN A 111 -36.96 -11.67 -23.42
CA ASN A 111 -38.12 -11.33 -24.23
C ASN A 111 -38.11 -9.83 -24.54
N TYR A 112 -37.60 -9.48 -25.72
CA TYR A 112 -37.67 -8.12 -26.24
C TYR A 112 -39.10 -7.80 -26.66
N ILE A 113 -39.59 -6.62 -26.27
CA ILE A 113 -40.93 -6.15 -26.63
C ILE A 113 -40.83 -5.43 -27.98
N PRO A 114 -41.46 -5.95 -29.06
CA PRO A 114 -41.47 -5.28 -30.34
C PRO A 114 -42.41 -4.07 -30.29
N GLN A 115 -42.16 -3.07 -31.15
CA GLN A 115 -42.97 -1.85 -31.21
C GLN A 115 -44.46 -2.14 -31.51
N SER A 116 -44.75 -3.24 -32.20
CA SER A 116 -46.12 -3.67 -32.51
C SER A 116 -46.91 -4.14 -31.29
N GLU A 117 -46.25 -4.71 -30.28
CA GLU A 117 -46.90 -5.30 -29.10
C GLU A 117 -46.79 -4.40 -27.86
N ILE A 118 -46.32 -3.16 -28.02
CA ILE A 118 -46.04 -2.28 -26.89
C ILE A 118 -47.30 -1.89 -26.12
N GLN A 119 -48.43 -1.69 -26.81
CA GLN A 119 -49.71 -1.35 -26.20
C GLN A 119 -50.25 -2.53 -25.39
N ASP A 120 -50.33 -3.72 -26.00
CA ASP A 120 -50.77 -4.95 -25.34
C ASP A 120 -49.89 -5.32 -24.12
N HIS A 121 -48.57 -5.12 -24.23
CA HIS A 121 -47.67 -5.35 -23.11
C HIS A 121 -47.87 -4.34 -21.98
N LEU A 122 -48.05 -3.06 -22.31
CA LEU A 122 -48.31 -2.01 -21.33
C LEU A 122 -49.63 -2.27 -20.60
N GLU A 123 -50.69 -2.63 -21.32
CA GLU A 123 -51.98 -2.99 -20.72
C GLU A 123 -51.86 -4.23 -19.81
N ARG A 124 -51.06 -5.23 -20.21
CA ARG A 124 -50.81 -6.41 -19.34
C ARG A 124 -50.06 -6.05 -18.07
N GLU A 125 -49.06 -5.18 -18.15
CA GLU A 125 -48.27 -4.74 -17.00
C GLU A 125 -49.04 -3.77 -16.09
N LEU A 126 -49.89 -2.92 -16.66
CA LEU A 126 -50.78 -2.03 -15.91
C LEU A 126 -51.84 -2.84 -15.16
N ASN A 127 -52.46 -3.82 -15.82
CA ASN A 127 -53.46 -4.69 -15.20
C ASN A 127 -52.88 -5.72 -14.20
N LYS A 128 -51.59 -5.63 -13.84
CA LYS A 128 -50.92 -6.57 -12.92
C LYS A 128 -51.47 -6.52 -11.49
N TYR A 129 -51.89 -5.34 -11.05
CA TYR A 129 -52.34 -5.09 -9.66
C TYR A 129 -53.82 -4.69 -9.59
N VAL A 130 -54.63 -5.26 -10.48
CA VAL A 130 -56.08 -5.02 -10.49
C VAL A 130 -56.79 -5.94 -9.50
N VAL A 131 -57.70 -5.37 -8.71
CA VAL A 131 -58.50 -6.09 -7.72
C VAL A 131 -59.37 -7.18 -8.37
N GLY A 132 -59.50 -8.33 -7.69
CA GLY A 132 -60.36 -9.43 -8.13
C GLY A 132 -59.61 -10.63 -8.73
N SER A 133 -58.28 -10.60 -8.78
CA SER A 133 -57.49 -11.79 -9.13
C SER A 133 -57.63 -12.89 -8.09
N LYS A 134 -57.76 -14.14 -8.55
CA LYS A 134 -57.73 -15.35 -7.70
C LYS A 134 -56.29 -15.82 -7.39
N ALA A 135 -55.32 -15.36 -8.16
CA ALA A 135 -53.92 -15.68 -7.98
C ALA A 135 -53.25 -14.68 -7.02
N PRO A 136 -52.25 -15.11 -6.23
CA PRO A 136 -51.50 -14.19 -5.37
C PRO A 136 -50.74 -13.17 -6.23
N TYR A 137 -50.78 -11.89 -5.83
CA TYR A 137 -50.08 -10.83 -6.54
C TYR A 137 -48.56 -10.93 -6.34
N PRO A 138 -47.76 -10.67 -7.38
CA PRO A 138 -46.30 -10.61 -7.26
C PRO A 138 -45.88 -9.34 -6.49
N LEU A 139 -44.82 -9.41 -5.70
CA LEU A 139 -44.25 -8.22 -5.06
C LEU A 139 -43.58 -7.31 -6.09
N ASN A 140 -43.44 -6.03 -5.76
CA ASN A 140 -42.65 -5.11 -6.57
C ASN A 140 -41.14 -5.38 -6.43
N PHE A 141 -40.32 -4.64 -7.18
CA PHE A 141 -38.86 -4.76 -7.12
C PHE A 141 -38.25 -4.42 -5.74
N ALA A 142 -38.98 -3.67 -4.91
CA ALA A 142 -38.59 -3.33 -3.53
C ALA A 142 -39.04 -4.39 -2.52
N GLY A 143 -39.70 -5.48 -2.97
CA GLY A 143 -40.23 -6.52 -2.10
C GLY A 143 -41.48 -6.12 -1.33
N GLN A 144 -42.21 -5.09 -1.76
CA GLN A 144 -43.41 -4.58 -1.12
C GLN A 144 -44.66 -4.92 -1.95
N MET A 145 -45.78 -5.14 -1.25
CA MET A 145 -47.10 -5.20 -1.87
C MET A 145 -47.59 -3.77 -2.12
N PRO A 146 -47.82 -3.35 -3.37
CA PRO A 146 -48.37 -2.02 -3.66
C PRO A 146 -49.86 -1.93 -3.31
N MET A 147 -50.42 -0.72 -3.40
CA MET A 147 -51.87 -0.51 -3.39
C MET A 147 -52.47 -1.14 -4.66
N LEU A 148 -53.64 -1.78 -4.52
CA LEU A 148 -54.34 -2.42 -5.64
C LEU A 148 -55.41 -1.48 -6.18
N GLU A 149 -55.50 -1.43 -7.49
CA GLU A 149 -56.39 -0.54 -8.23
C GLU A 149 -57.61 -1.28 -8.81
N ASP A 150 -58.68 -0.54 -9.09
CA ASP A 150 -59.76 -1.01 -9.95
C ASP A 150 -59.38 -0.91 -11.44
N GLY A 151 -60.26 -1.34 -12.34
CA GLY A 151 -59.99 -1.34 -13.79
C GLY A 151 -59.81 0.05 -14.41
N ASP A 152 -60.17 1.12 -13.68
CA ASP A 152 -60.03 2.52 -14.13
C ASP A 152 -58.84 3.23 -13.45
N GLY A 153 -58.08 2.53 -12.59
CA GLY A 153 -56.89 3.06 -11.92
C GLY A 153 -57.15 3.78 -10.59
N ASN A 154 -58.33 3.60 -9.97
CA ASN A 154 -58.60 4.11 -8.63
C ASN A 154 -58.16 3.11 -7.56
N ILE A 155 -57.60 3.60 -6.46
CA ILE A 155 -57.17 2.75 -5.35
C ILE A 155 -58.40 2.11 -4.69
N ALA A 156 -58.47 0.78 -4.75
CA ALA A 156 -59.58 0.01 -4.22
C ALA A 156 -59.17 -0.84 -3.01
N GLN A 157 -57.92 -1.32 -2.96
CA GLN A 157 -57.41 -2.04 -1.79
C GLN A 157 -56.02 -1.55 -1.35
N VAL A 158 -55.82 -1.42 -0.04
CA VAL A 158 -54.58 -0.95 0.57
C VAL A 158 -53.99 -2.03 1.49
N PRO A 159 -52.67 -2.31 1.42
CA PRO A 159 -52.01 -3.22 2.34
C PRO A 159 -52.15 -2.77 3.81
N GLU A 160 -52.23 -3.72 4.73
CA GLU A 160 -52.43 -3.47 6.17
C GLU A 160 -51.44 -2.45 6.76
N THR A 161 -50.16 -2.55 6.38
CA THR A 161 -49.09 -1.65 6.84
C THR A 161 -49.29 -0.18 6.46
N LEU A 162 -50.05 0.09 5.40
CA LEU A 162 -50.30 1.44 4.87
C LEU A 162 -51.72 1.93 5.16
N MET A 163 -52.61 1.05 5.59
CA MET A 163 -54.03 1.34 5.76
C MET A 163 -54.28 2.46 6.78
N THR A 164 -53.54 2.48 7.89
CA THR A 164 -53.67 3.51 8.93
C THR A 164 -53.36 4.91 8.40
N ASN A 165 -52.25 5.07 7.70
CA ASN A 165 -51.86 6.34 7.10
C ASN A 165 -52.82 6.76 5.97
N HIS A 166 -53.20 5.82 5.11
CA HIS A 166 -54.12 6.10 3.99
C HIS A 166 -55.49 6.59 4.48
N ALA A 167 -56.04 5.95 5.51
CA ALA A 167 -57.33 6.33 6.11
C ALA A 167 -57.28 7.72 6.77
N THR A 168 -56.13 8.11 7.33
CA THR A 168 -55.97 9.45 7.92
C THR A 168 -55.90 10.56 6.87
N GLU A 169 -55.28 10.29 5.72
CA GLU A 169 -55.10 11.28 4.65
C GLU A 169 -56.36 11.40 3.76
N ASN A 170 -57.06 10.31 3.51
CA ASN A 170 -58.22 10.26 2.61
C ASN A 170 -59.46 9.69 3.32
N GLN A 171 -60.07 10.50 4.19
CA GLN A 171 -61.21 10.09 5.02
C GLN A 171 -62.47 9.72 4.22
N ASP A 172 -62.60 10.25 3.00
CA ASP A 172 -63.72 9.96 2.09
C ASP A 172 -63.47 8.75 1.17
N SER A 173 -62.27 8.14 1.24
CA SER A 173 -61.91 6.98 0.41
C SER A 173 -62.63 5.72 0.86
N ALA A 174 -63.26 5.02 -0.09
CA ALA A 174 -63.92 3.73 0.15
C ALA A 174 -62.96 2.52 0.04
N ALA A 175 -61.65 2.75 0.03
CA ALA A 175 -60.65 1.69 -0.12
C ALA A 175 -60.72 0.69 1.05
N THR A 176 -60.56 -0.60 0.72
CA THR A 176 -60.62 -1.69 1.70
C THR A 176 -59.24 -2.26 2.00
N MET A 177 -59.07 -2.93 3.14
CA MET A 177 -57.80 -3.55 3.46
C MET A 177 -57.57 -4.79 2.60
N TYR A 178 -56.42 -4.86 1.93
CA TYR A 178 -56.01 -6.07 1.20
C TYR A 178 -55.63 -7.17 2.20
N GLN A 179 -56.26 -8.33 2.06
CA GLN A 179 -55.85 -9.56 2.75
C GLN A 179 -55.34 -10.56 1.72
N PRO A 180 -54.14 -11.14 1.92
CA PRO A 180 -53.63 -12.15 1.01
C PRO A 180 -54.54 -13.39 1.01
N PRO A 181 -54.70 -14.09 -0.13
CA PRO A 181 -55.46 -15.33 -0.18
C PRO A 181 -54.87 -16.35 0.79
N GLN A 182 -55.70 -16.85 1.72
CA GLN A 182 -55.27 -17.78 2.76
C GLN A 182 -54.85 -19.13 2.16
N GLY A 183 -53.58 -19.51 2.36
CA GLY A 183 -53.09 -20.87 2.09
C GLY A 183 -53.50 -21.85 3.21
N THR A 184 -53.49 -23.15 2.92
CA THR A 184 -53.95 -24.19 3.85
C THR A 184 -52.97 -24.56 4.98
N ALA A 185 -51.83 -23.89 5.11
CA ALA A 185 -50.74 -24.23 6.05
C ALA A 185 -50.76 -23.42 7.38
N LEU A 186 -51.87 -22.77 7.71
CA LEU A 186 -51.90 -21.69 8.72
C LEU A 186 -51.84 -22.15 10.19
N ALA A 187 -52.11 -23.43 10.51
CA ALA A 187 -52.28 -23.83 11.91
C ALA A 187 -50.95 -23.97 12.67
N GLU A 188 -49.92 -24.53 12.04
CA GLU A 188 -48.60 -24.71 12.66
C GLU A 188 -47.79 -23.40 12.65
N GLU A 189 -47.86 -22.64 11.56
CA GLU A 189 -47.20 -21.32 11.46
C GLU A 189 -47.75 -20.32 12.49
N ARG A 190 -49.07 -20.30 12.71
CA ARG A 190 -49.69 -19.41 13.70
C ARG A 190 -49.29 -19.77 15.14
N LEU A 191 -49.04 -21.06 15.43
CA LEU A 191 -48.54 -21.48 16.74
C LEU A 191 -47.08 -21.05 16.94
N LEU A 192 -46.25 -21.14 15.90
CA LEU A 192 -44.87 -20.65 15.91
C LEU A 192 -44.79 -19.13 16.08
N GLU A 193 -45.68 -18.39 15.41
CA GLU A 193 -45.77 -16.93 15.53
C GLU A 193 -46.14 -16.51 16.96
N ILE A 194 -47.12 -17.18 17.58
CA ILE A 194 -47.51 -16.92 18.98
C ILE A 194 -46.38 -17.24 19.95
N MET A 195 -45.63 -18.33 19.72
CA MET A 195 -44.47 -18.66 20.54
C MET A 195 -43.35 -17.62 20.40
N ALA A 196 -43.12 -17.11 19.18
CA ALA A 196 -42.14 -16.07 18.92
C ALA A 196 -42.56 -14.74 19.57
N SER A 197 -43.83 -14.33 19.42
CA SER A 197 -44.33 -13.09 20.01
C SER A 197 -44.29 -13.11 21.54
N ALA A 198 -44.59 -14.25 22.18
CA ALA A 198 -44.51 -14.38 23.64
C ALA A 198 -43.07 -14.24 24.16
N GLN A 199 -42.08 -14.75 23.42
CA GLN A 199 -40.67 -14.59 23.77
C GLN A 199 -40.18 -13.14 23.59
N GLU A 200 -40.67 -12.44 22.56
CA GLU A 200 -40.36 -11.02 22.35
C GLU A 200 -40.99 -10.13 23.43
N GLU A 201 -42.21 -10.44 23.87
CA GLU A 201 -42.86 -9.71 24.98
C GLU A 201 -42.09 -9.88 26.30
N GLU A 202 -41.62 -11.09 26.64
CA GLU A 202 -40.80 -11.32 27.84
C GLU A 202 -39.47 -10.53 27.81
N LEU A 203 -38.87 -10.36 26.63
CA LEU A 203 -37.63 -9.58 26.48
C LEU A 203 -37.86 -8.07 26.57
N ASN A 204 -39.03 -7.58 26.16
CA ASN A 204 -39.36 -6.16 26.14
C ASN A 204 -39.93 -5.62 27.47
N MET A 205 -40.25 -6.49 28.44
CA MET A 205 -40.65 -6.08 29.79
C MET A 205 -39.45 -5.69 30.66
N VAL A 206 -38.90 -4.50 30.41
CA VAL A 206 -38.03 -3.81 31.36
C VAL A 206 -38.71 -2.50 31.75
N ASP A 207 -38.93 -2.30 33.06
CA ASP A 207 -39.48 -1.05 33.61
C ASP A 207 -38.60 0.13 33.18
N GLY A 208 -39.08 0.89 32.18
CA GLY A 208 -38.33 1.97 31.54
C GLY A 208 -37.85 3.04 32.52
N ALA A 209 -38.54 3.22 33.65
CA ALA A 209 -38.17 4.17 34.70
C ALA A 209 -36.89 3.76 35.46
N VAL A 210 -36.72 2.46 35.78
CA VAL A 210 -35.55 1.97 36.54
C VAL A 210 -34.32 1.85 35.64
N LEU A 211 -34.53 1.47 34.38
CA LEU A 211 -33.46 1.42 33.38
C LEU A 211 -32.94 2.82 33.06
N ALA A 212 -33.82 3.81 32.90
CA ALA A 212 -33.42 5.20 32.64
C ALA A 212 -32.56 5.78 33.78
N GLN A 213 -32.90 5.48 35.03
CA GLN A 213 -32.16 5.99 36.19
C GLN A 213 -30.79 5.29 36.36
N SER A 214 -30.74 3.97 36.20
CA SER A 214 -29.45 3.24 36.24
C SER A 214 -28.51 3.62 35.09
N LEU A 215 -29.04 3.94 33.90
CA LEU A 215 -28.24 4.47 32.79
C LEU A 215 -27.69 5.88 33.09
N ALA A 216 -28.47 6.72 33.76
CA ALA A 216 -28.02 8.05 34.17
C ALA A 216 -26.86 7.97 35.18
N ASP A 217 -26.99 7.10 36.20
CA ASP A 217 -25.95 6.91 37.23
C ASP A 217 -24.64 6.35 36.64
N ILE A 218 -24.73 5.39 35.71
CA ILE A 218 -23.55 4.84 35.01
C ILE A 218 -22.82 5.92 34.19
N ASN A 219 -23.57 6.85 33.59
CA ASN A 219 -22.98 7.90 32.78
C ASN A 219 -22.25 8.94 33.65
N GLU A 220 -22.78 9.28 34.83
CA GLU A 220 -22.10 10.16 35.80
C GLU A 220 -20.81 9.53 36.35
N ASP A 221 -20.83 8.23 36.64
CA ASP A 221 -19.65 7.47 37.05
C ASP A 221 -18.57 7.34 35.95
N ALA A 222 -18.97 7.32 34.69
CA ALA A 222 -18.04 7.31 33.55
C ALA A 222 -17.37 8.68 33.36
N ASP A 223 -18.15 9.76 33.44
CA ASP A 223 -17.67 11.13 33.27
C ASP A 223 -16.71 11.55 34.40
N SER A 224 -16.85 10.99 35.60
CA SER A 224 -15.90 11.24 36.70
C SER A 224 -14.56 10.52 36.50
N ARG A 225 -14.55 9.32 35.91
CA ARG A 225 -13.32 8.55 35.66
C ARG A 225 -12.49 9.11 34.50
N ASP A 226 -13.12 9.66 33.47
CA ASP A 226 -12.40 10.26 32.34
C ASP A 226 -11.67 11.56 32.73
N LYS A 227 -12.12 12.28 33.77
CA LYS A 227 -11.45 13.48 34.28
C LYS A 227 -10.12 13.19 34.98
N ASP A 228 -9.94 11.99 35.53
CA ASP A 228 -8.71 11.56 36.22
C ASP A 228 -7.69 10.88 35.28
N ALA A 229 -8.01 10.75 33.99
CA ALA A 229 -7.12 10.16 33.00
C ALA A 229 -5.93 11.10 32.70
N LYS A 230 -4.71 10.58 32.83
CA LYS A 230 -3.49 11.35 32.48
C LYS A 230 -3.49 11.71 31.01
N VAL A 231 -3.46 12.99 30.71
CA VAL A 231 -3.40 13.52 29.35
C VAL A 231 -1.97 13.41 28.81
N THR A 232 -1.80 13.35 27.48
CA THR A 232 -0.47 13.30 26.86
C THR A 232 0.33 14.57 27.16
N LEU A 233 1.65 14.42 27.33
CA LEU A 233 2.57 15.50 27.68
C LEU A 233 2.48 16.70 26.72
N SER A 234 2.16 16.48 25.44
CA SER A 234 2.03 17.53 24.42
C SER A 234 0.79 18.41 24.59
N MET A 235 -0.26 17.88 25.21
CA MET A 235 -1.48 18.63 25.57
C MET A 235 -1.34 19.34 26.91
N GLU A 236 -0.50 18.81 27.81
CA GLU A 236 -0.20 19.42 29.13
C GLU A 236 0.82 20.57 29.00
N GLN A 237 1.80 20.44 28.08
CA GLN A 237 2.87 21.42 27.89
C GLN A 237 2.39 22.72 27.24
N THR A 238 2.74 23.83 27.87
CA THR A 238 2.56 25.18 27.32
C THR A 238 3.55 25.43 26.16
N GLU A 239 3.21 26.38 25.29
CA GLU A 239 4.04 26.76 24.14
C GLU A 239 5.46 27.17 24.56
N GLU A 240 5.59 27.77 25.75
CA GLU A 240 6.86 28.20 26.34
C GLU A 240 7.78 27.01 26.66
N GLU A 241 7.25 25.95 27.26
CA GLU A 241 8.01 24.74 27.57
C GLU A 241 8.44 23.99 26.31
N ARG A 242 7.57 24.01 25.28
CA ARG A 242 7.87 23.43 23.97
C ARG A 242 9.01 24.19 23.29
N GLU A 243 9.02 25.52 23.38
CA GLU A 243 10.10 26.36 22.85
C GLU A 243 11.41 26.17 23.62
N VAL A 244 11.36 25.99 24.95
CA VAL A 244 12.54 25.65 25.77
C VAL A 244 13.11 24.30 25.34
N GLY A 245 12.28 23.27 25.20
CA GLY A 245 12.70 21.95 24.73
C GLY A 245 13.29 21.99 23.31
N ARG A 246 12.69 22.80 22.43
CA ARG A 246 13.17 23.02 21.07
C ARG A 246 14.55 23.70 21.05
N ARG A 247 14.74 24.77 21.83
CA ARG A 247 16.03 25.47 21.91
C ARG A 247 17.11 24.59 22.52
N ALA A 248 16.81 23.87 23.60
CA ALA A 248 17.72 22.90 24.19
C ALA A 248 18.14 21.81 23.18
N TYR A 249 17.21 21.34 22.34
CA TYR A 249 17.51 20.37 21.29
C TYR A 249 18.39 20.95 20.17
N ILE A 250 18.14 22.19 19.73
CA ILE A 250 18.94 22.87 18.70
C ILE A 250 20.36 23.14 19.20
N ASP A 251 20.52 23.47 20.47
CA ASP A 251 21.80 23.88 21.05
C ASP A 251 22.65 22.69 21.55
N ARG A 252 22.10 21.47 21.64
CA ARG A 252 22.82 20.28 22.14
C ARG A 252 24.10 19.91 21.36
N GLY A 253 24.25 20.40 20.13
CA GLY A 253 25.41 20.16 19.27
C GLY A 253 26.46 21.28 19.30
N LYS A 254 26.22 22.39 20.00
CA LYS A 254 27.12 23.57 19.98
C LYS A 254 28.27 23.48 21.00
N THR A 255 28.30 22.45 21.84
CA THR A 255 29.36 22.18 22.83
C THR A 255 30.45 21.23 22.32
N GLY A 256 30.52 20.97 21.01
CA GLY A 256 31.59 20.19 20.40
C GLY A 256 31.95 20.67 18.99
N SER A 257 33.25 20.76 18.69
CA SER A 257 33.89 20.97 17.38
C SER A 257 33.98 22.41 16.83
N ARG A 258 34.99 23.13 17.33
CA ARG A 258 35.65 24.26 16.67
C ARG A 258 36.54 23.73 15.52
N ALA A 259 35.98 23.41 14.35
CA ALA A 259 36.73 23.30 13.09
C ALA A 259 35.80 23.16 11.87
N LEU A 260 36.18 23.79 10.76
CA LEU A 260 35.62 23.68 9.40
C LEU A 260 34.44 24.61 9.05
N ARG A 261 34.73 25.92 9.07
CA ARG A 261 34.04 26.93 8.27
C ARG A 261 34.57 26.85 6.83
N ARG A 262 33.72 26.51 5.84
CA ARG A 262 33.99 26.77 4.41
C ARG A 262 32.97 27.82 3.90
N PRO A 263 33.39 28.82 3.10
CA PRO A 263 32.48 29.85 2.60
C PRO A 263 31.66 29.32 1.41
N ARG A 264 30.38 29.70 1.33
CA ARG A 264 29.55 29.59 0.12
C ARG A 264 29.83 30.78 -0.78
N PHE A 265 29.93 30.53 -2.08
CA PHE A 265 29.78 31.53 -3.15
C PHE A 265 28.35 31.41 -3.70
N ASP A 266 27.68 32.55 -3.83
CA ASP A 266 26.36 32.68 -4.46
C ASP A 266 26.48 33.09 -5.95
N ALA A 267 25.44 32.72 -6.70
CA ALA A 267 24.83 33.36 -7.89
C ALA A 267 25.40 33.14 -9.32
N ASP A 268 24.61 32.36 -10.08
CA ASP A 268 24.00 32.57 -11.41
C ASP A 268 24.78 33.09 -12.65
N GLY A 269 24.61 32.35 -13.76
CA GLY A 269 24.86 32.81 -15.13
C GLY A 269 24.69 31.70 -16.18
N GLN A 270 23.65 31.81 -17.02
CA GLN A 270 23.21 30.85 -18.04
C GLN A 270 24.24 30.51 -19.14
N ALA A 271 24.21 29.25 -19.61
CA ALA A 271 24.22 28.89 -21.04
C ALA A 271 23.80 27.42 -21.24
N ARG A 272 22.79 27.16 -22.09
CA ARG A 272 22.52 25.85 -22.71
C ARG A 272 23.25 25.76 -24.06
N PRO A 273 23.67 24.56 -24.50
CA PRO A 273 22.90 23.82 -25.52
C PRO A 273 22.82 22.30 -25.24
N VAL A 274 21.65 21.64 -25.40
CA VAL A 274 21.13 20.85 -26.57
C VAL A 274 21.72 19.43 -26.74
N GLN A 275 20.79 18.45 -26.59
CA GLN A 275 20.63 17.08 -27.14
C GLN A 275 21.37 15.83 -26.60
N ASP A 276 20.52 14.91 -26.11
CA ASP A 276 20.41 13.46 -26.32
C ASP A 276 21.63 12.53 -26.22
N ASP A 277 21.62 11.65 -25.21
CA ASP A 277 21.57 10.20 -25.45
C ASP A 277 21.31 9.41 -24.16
N ALA A 278 20.20 8.67 -24.14
CA ALA A 278 19.84 7.76 -23.07
C ALA A 278 20.54 6.41 -23.27
N THR A 279 21.57 6.14 -22.46
CA THR A 279 22.07 4.78 -22.21
C THR A 279 21.97 4.46 -20.72
N PRO A 280 21.50 3.26 -20.31
CA PRO A 280 21.36 2.95 -18.90
C PRO A 280 22.73 2.60 -18.31
N MET A 281 23.29 3.51 -17.50
CA MET A 281 24.50 3.23 -16.72
C MET A 281 24.22 2.19 -15.64
N ARG A 282 24.93 1.07 -15.73
CA ARG A 282 25.05 0.02 -14.72
C ARG A 282 25.64 0.62 -13.43
N ARG A 283 24.83 0.80 -12.38
CA ARG A 283 25.22 1.35 -11.07
C ARG A 283 26.35 0.53 -10.45
N ARG A 284 27.57 1.08 -10.42
CA ARG A 284 28.69 0.55 -9.64
C ARG A 284 28.45 0.89 -8.17
N LYS A 285 28.41 -0.13 -7.30
CA LYS A 285 28.26 0.03 -5.84
C LYS A 285 29.39 0.92 -5.32
N SER A 286 29.03 2.05 -4.73
CA SER A 286 30.00 3.05 -4.24
C SER A 286 30.39 2.75 -2.79
N LYS A 287 31.50 3.31 -2.31
CA LYS A 287 31.94 3.15 -0.90
C LYS A 287 30.89 3.64 0.11
N LEU A 288 29.96 4.50 -0.29
CA LEU A 288 28.83 4.95 0.53
C LEU A 288 27.80 3.84 0.76
N ASP A 289 27.62 2.91 -0.19
CA ASP A 289 26.72 1.76 -0.01
C ASP A 289 27.25 0.79 1.07
N LYS A 290 28.59 0.67 1.19
CA LYS A 290 29.22 -0.09 2.28
C LYS A 290 29.06 0.59 3.64
N ALA A 291 29.16 1.92 3.69
CA ALA A 291 28.94 2.67 4.94
C ALA A 291 27.48 2.58 5.41
N HIS A 292 26.52 2.68 4.48
CA HIS A 292 25.10 2.50 4.79
C HIS A 292 24.76 1.08 5.26
N ALA A 293 25.38 0.06 4.67
CA ALA A 293 25.22 -1.32 5.11
C ALA A 293 25.81 -1.58 6.50
N LEU A 294 26.94 -0.94 6.81
CA LEU A 294 27.60 -1.05 8.13
C LEU A 294 26.78 -0.31 9.20
N GLN A 295 26.18 0.83 8.86
CA GLN A 295 25.26 1.55 9.74
C GLN A 295 23.97 0.77 9.99
N GLN A 296 23.37 0.16 8.96
CA GLN A 296 22.22 -0.74 9.14
C GLN A 296 22.54 -1.95 10.03
N GLN A 297 23.75 -2.51 9.95
CA GLN A 297 24.16 -3.59 10.86
C GLN A 297 24.33 -3.09 12.31
N GLN A 298 24.87 -1.90 12.52
CA GLN A 298 25.00 -1.31 13.85
C GLN A 298 23.64 -0.97 14.46
N ASP A 299 22.71 -0.42 13.67
CA ASP A 299 21.35 -0.10 14.10
C ASP A 299 20.54 -1.38 14.40
N ALA A 300 20.71 -2.43 13.60
CA ALA A 300 20.07 -3.73 13.85
C ALA A 300 20.63 -4.41 15.11
N MET A 301 21.93 -4.25 15.41
CA MET A 301 22.49 -4.75 16.67
C MET A 301 22.04 -3.91 17.87
N ALA A 302 21.93 -2.58 17.74
CA ALA A 302 21.39 -1.72 18.78
C ALA A 302 19.93 -2.04 19.10
N GLN A 303 19.11 -2.35 18.07
CA GLN A 303 17.74 -2.83 18.25
C GLN A 303 17.69 -4.19 18.95
N LYS A 304 18.56 -5.14 18.57
CA LYS A 304 18.60 -6.45 19.24
C LYS A 304 18.99 -6.34 20.71
N VAL A 305 19.96 -5.49 21.03
CA VAL A 305 20.41 -5.24 22.42
C VAL A 305 19.32 -4.53 23.23
N THR A 306 18.57 -3.59 22.64
CA THR A 306 17.44 -2.95 23.34
C THR A 306 16.24 -3.89 23.51
N THR A 307 15.97 -4.80 22.56
CA THR A 307 14.92 -5.82 22.72
C THR A 307 15.29 -6.94 23.71
N GLN A 308 16.58 -7.24 23.91
CA GLN A 308 17.02 -8.18 24.93
C GLN A 308 17.12 -7.55 26.33
N ALA A 309 17.34 -6.24 26.43
CA ALA A 309 17.34 -5.51 27.70
C ALA A 309 15.92 -5.24 28.25
N LEU A 310 14.89 -5.35 27.40
CA LEU A 310 13.48 -5.20 27.76
C LEU A 310 12.75 -6.53 27.60
N GLY A 311 12.92 -7.42 28.57
CA GLY A 311 12.05 -8.57 28.72
C GLY A 311 10.66 -8.15 29.18
N GLY A 312 9.65 -8.30 28.31
CA GLY A 312 8.24 -8.40 28.71
C GLY A 312 7.26 -7.53 27.92
N ALA A 313 6.71 -8.13 26.86
CA ALA A 313 5.48 -7.81 26.14
C ALA A 313 4.76 -6.48 26.43
N SER A 314 4.81 -5.56 25.46
CA SER A 314 3.70 -4.66 25.17
C SER A 314 3.59 -4.48 23.65
N ASP A 315 2.37 -4.54 23.14
CA ASP A 315 2.02 -4.13 21.78
C ASP A 315 2.67 -2.79 21.47
N THR A 316 3.40 -2.73 20.35
CA THR A 316 3.94 -1.46 19.84
C THR A 316 3.29 -1.18 18.49
N THR A 317 2.29 -0.31 18.56
CA THR A 317 1.78 0.49 17.44
C THR A 317 2.94 1.20 16.73
N LYS A 318 2.85 1.27 15.40
CA LYS A 318 3.84 1.96 14.56
C LYS A 318 3.65 3.47 14.64
N ILE A 319 4.76 4.20 14.58
CA ILE A 319 4.80 5.66 14.53
C ILE A 319 3.99 6.15 13.31
N GLY A 320 2.88 6.86 13.56
CA GLY A 320 2.01 7.45 12.53
C GLY A 320 0.52 7.14 12.64
N GLU A 321 0.10 6.21 13.52
CA GLU A 321 -1.32 5.96 13.78
C GLU A 321 -1.83 6.86 14.92
N VAL A 322 -2.94 7.57 14.68
CA VAL A 322 -3.79 8.10 15.76
C VAL A 322 -4.31 6.88 16.51
N PRO A 323 -4.11 6.75 17.83
CA PRO A 323 -4.75 5.69 18.58
C PRO A 323 -6.26 5.86 18.36
N GLN A 324 -6.90 4.88 17.72
CA GLN A 324 -8.36 4.81 17.75
C GLN A 324 -8.76 4.94 19.22
N SER A 325 -9.48 6.01 19.54
CA SER A 325 -10.00 6.22 20.88
C SER A 325 -10.68 4.92 21.26
N THR A 326 -10.12 4.24 22.26
CA THR A 326 -10.76 3.11 22.87
C THR A 326 -12.13 3.59 23.32
N GLY A 327 -13.17 3.11 22.64
CA GLY A 327 -14.56 3.41 22.96
C GLY A 327 -14.87 3.11 24.42
N ARG A 328 -16.05 3.57 24.84
CA ARG A 328 -16.56 3.45 26.22
C ARG A 328 -16.42 2.01 26.70
N LEU A 329 -16.26 1.81 28.00
CA LEU A 329 -16.18 0.48 28.64
C LEU A 329 -17.32 -0.49 28.24
N LEU A 330 -18.45 0.02 27.72
CA LEU A 330 -19.54 -0.75 27.14
C LEU A 330 -19.15 -1.52 25.86
N ASP A 331 -18.18 -1.02 25.08
CA ASP A 331 -17.71 -1.67 23.84
C ASP A 331 -16.70 -2.80 24.11
N LYS A 332 -16.21 -2.93 25.36
CA LYS A 332 -15.33 -4.03 25.82
C LYS A 332 -16.00 -5.01 26.77
N ALA A 333 -17.24 -4.76 27.17
CA ALA A 333 -18.03 -5.74 27.89
C ALA A 333 -18.60 -6.74 26.87
N ALA A 334 -17.81 -7.76 26.52
CA ALA A 334 -18.38 -8.97 25.95
C ALA A 334 -19.30 -9.57 27.02
N VAL A 335 -20.58 -9.24 26.96
CA VAL A 335 -21.62 -9.96 27.70
C VAL A 335 -21.52 -11.41 27.21
N PRO A 336 -21.20 -12.38 28.09
CA PRO A 336 -21.11 -13.77 27.66
C PRO A 336 -22.48 -14.20 27.14
N SER A 337 -22.54 -14.78 25.94
CA SER A 337 -23.76 -15.35 25.40
C SER A 337 -24.31 -16.42 26.35
N ALA A 338 -25.64 -16.61 26.37
CA ALA A 338 -26.32 -17.52 27.29
C ALA A 338 -25.71 -18.94 27.28
N ASP A 339 -25.22 -19.39 26.13
CA ASP A 339 -24.54 -20.67 25.94
C ASP A 339 -23.24 -20.82 26.76
N VAL A 340 -22.50 -19.73 26.99
CA VAL A 340 -21.23 -19.73 27.74
C VAL A 340 -21.47 -19.76 29.25
N LEU A 341 -22.61 -19.24 29.72
CA LEU A 341 -23.02 -19.28 31.12
C LEU A 341 -23.55 -20.67 31.52
N LEU A 342 -24.22 -21.38 30.61
CA LEU A 342 -24.73 -22.73 30.83
C LEU A 342 -23.63 -23.80 30.93
N GLN A 343 -22.46 -23.56 30.32
CA GLN A 343 -21.35 -24.51 30.34
C GLN A 343 -20.52 -24.51 31.64
N ASN A 344 -20.69 -23.51 32.51
CA ASN A 344 -19.96 -23.40 33.79
C ASN A 344 -20.89 -23.55 35.00
N PRO A 345 -21.01 -24.76 35.60
CA PRO A 345 -21.90 -25.00 36.74
C PRO A 345 -21.52 -24.20 38.00
N ALA A 346 -20.27 -23.74 38.12
CA ALA A 346 -19.82 -22.88 39.22
C ALA A 346 -20.31 -21.42 39.13
N LEU A 347 -20.72 -20.95 37.95
CA LEU A 347 -21.29 -19.60 37.74
C LEU A 347 -22.83 -19.62 37.82
N ALA A 348 -23.47 -20.74 37.44
CA ALA A 348 -24.91 -20.93 37.58
C ALA A 348 -25.37 -20.97 39.07
N ALA A 349 -24.53 -21.43 39.99
CA ALA A 349 -24.84 -21.51 41.41
C ALA A 349 -24.82 -20.15 42.16
N GLY A 350 -24.31 -19.08 41.52
CA GLY A 350 -24.26 -17.73 42.10
C GLY A 350 -25.52 -16.89 41.88
N SER A 351 -26.47 -17.34 41.07
CA SER A 351 -27.72 -16.64 40.75
C SER A 351 -28.81 -16.92 41.79
N LYS A 352 -28.56 -16.57 43.06
CA LYS A 352 -29.60 -16.42 44.08
C LYS A 352 -29.49 -15.06 44.74
N VAL A 353 -30.63 -14.39 44.88
CA VAL A 353 -30.76 -13.06 45.50
C VAL A 353 -30.15 -13.10 46.91
N GLY A 354 -29.06 -12.37 47.13
CA GLY A 354 -28.45 -12.15 48.46
C GLY A 354 -26.97 -12.50 48.65
N ALA A 355 -26.27 -13.11 47.69
CA ALA A 355 -24.84 -13.44 47.84
C ALA A 355 -23.90 -12.28 47.46
N ARG A 356 -23.75 -11.29 48.34
CA ARG A 356 -22.78 -10.18 48.15
C ARG A 356 -21.38 -10.59 48.64
N VAL A 357 -20.37 -10.07 47.95
CA VAL A 357 -18.93 -9.92 48.30
C VAL A 357 -17.93 -10.93 47.69
N HIS A 358 -18.14 -12.26 47.70
CA HIS A 358 -17.02 -13.17 47.35
C HIS A 358 -16.72 -13.34 45.84
N VAL A 359 -17.73 -13.25 44.98
CA VAL A 359 -17.56 -13.42 43.51
C VAL A 359 -16.96 -12.16 42.86
N GLN A 360 -17.33 -10.98 43.36
CA GLN A 360 -16.75 -9.70 42.91
C GLN A 360 -15.24 -9.68 43.15
N ASP A 361 -14.79 -10.10 44.33
CA ASP A 361 -13.37 -10.13 44.72
C ASP A 361 -12.55 -11.14 43.88
N MET A 362 -13.18 -12.24 43.45
CA MET A 362 -12.55 -13.21 42.54
C MET A 362 -12.43 -12.69 41.11
N VAL A 363 -13.46 -11.99 40.61
CA VAL A 363 -13.44 -11.35 39.29
C VAL A 363 -12.40 -10.22 39.29
N ASP A 364 -12.37 -9.41 40.33
CA ASP A 364 -11.44 -8.29 40.50
C ASP A 364 -9.99 -8.77 40.60
N LYS A 365 -9.73 -9.90 41.28
CA LYS A 365 -8.40 -10.52 41.33
C LYS A 365 -7.97 -11.15 40.00
N LYS A 366 -8.91 -11.70 39.20
CA LYS A 366 -8.61 -12.32 37.90
C LYS A 366 -8.36 -11.28 36.80
N TYR A 367 -9.01 -10.11 36.90
CA TYR A 367 -8.89 -9.01 35.94
C TYR A 367 -8.08 -7.81 36.48
N ASN A 368 -7.36 -7.97 37.60
CA ASN A 368 -6.50 -6.96 38.24
C ASN A 368 -7.18 -5.60 38.52
N ARG A 369 -8.45 -5.61 38.90
CA ARG A 369 -9.15 -4.42 39.42
C ARG A 369 -8.88 -4.31 40.93
N GLY A 370 -7.91 -3.49 41.33
CA GLY A 370 -7.59 -3.22 42.75
C GLY A 370 -6.11 -3.43 43.12
N LYS A 371 -5.66 -2.82 44.23
CA LYS A 371 -4.25 -2.89 44.68
C LYS A 371 -3.96 -4.17 45.45
N TYR A 372 -3.87 -5.31 44.75
CA TYR A 372 -3.44 -6.58 45.36
C TYR A 372 -1.91 -6.73 45.24
N LYS A 373 -1.21 -6.96 46.37
CA LYS A 373 0.24 -7.21 46.36
C LYS A 373 0.54 -8.58 45.74
N LYS A 374 1.45 -8.63 44.76
CA LYS A 374 1.94 -9.90 44.17
C LYS A 374 2.68 -10.71 45.24
N ALA A 375 2.22 -11.93 45.51
CA ALA A 375 2.91 -12.86 46.40
C ALA A 375 4.21 -13.35 45.73
N VAL A 376 5.35 -13.04 46.34
CA VAL A 376 6.68 -13.51 45.92
C VAL A 376 6.87 -14.94 46.43
N THR A 377 6.89 -15.92 45.54
CA THR A 377 7.18 -17.32 45.87
C THR A 377 8.70 -17.53 45.90
N THR A 378 9.33 -17.41 47.07
CA THR A 378 10.71 -17.86 47.27
C THR A 378 10.76 -19.38 47.36
N ARG A 379 11.37 -20.04 46.37
CA ARG A 379 11.75 -21.46 46.45
C ARG A 379 12.88 -21.61 47.47
N ARG A 380 12.60 -22.24 48.61
CA ARG A 380 13.63 -22.87 49.45
C ARG A 380 13.81 -24.31 48.98
N THR A 381 15.02 -24.64 48.56
CA THR A 381 15.52 -26.01 48.45
C THR A 381 15.83 -26.51 49.86
N CYS A 382 15.18 -27.59 50.29
CA CYS A 382 15.61 -28.38 51.45
C CYS A 382 16.27 -29.64 50.93
N ASP A 383 17.51 -29.86 51.35
CA ASP A 383 18.24 -31.11 51.19
C ASP A 383 17.51 -32.28 51.86
N ARG A 384 17.51 -33.42 51.18
CA ARG A 384 17.72 -34.72 51.80
C ARG A 384 18.36 -35.69 50.83
#